data_AF-Q95R66-F1
#
_entry.id   AF-Q95R66-F1
#
_cell.length_a   1.000
_cell.length_b   1.000
_cell.length_c   1.000
_cell.angle_alpha   90.00
_cell.angle_beta   90.00
_cell.angle_gamma   90.00
#
_symmetry.space_group_name_H-M   'P 1'
#
loop_
_entity.id
_entity.type
_entity.pdbx_description
1 polymer ?
#
loop_
_entity_poly.entity_id
_entity_poly.type
_entity_poly.pdbx_seq_one_letter_code
_entity_poly.pdbx_strand_id
1 'polypeptide(L)'
;MDCMKTLPLDQLMKYVYPELYKIDALIYHARNSNISSNQDDDEDEDEPLPELPRLQLSAEHLDSRSIFLMDCGTLIMIYVGLNVPPDVLEAVLGISSTAELGDYVYGLPNVVSNENDVLKRFILRLNYDKPYSALVQIIRDTSTAKGQFIERLTDDRSESSLSYYEFLQHIRAQVK
;
A
#
# COMPACT_ATOMS: atom_id res chain seq x y z
N MET A 1 -5.33 19.67 12.47
CA MET A 1 -4.80 19.66 13.85
C MET A 1 -5.68 18.87 14.82
N ASP A 2 -6.99 18.78 14.61
CA ASP A 2 -7.88 18.11 15.57
C ASP A 2 -7.62 16.60 15.67
N CYS A 3 -7.33 15.92 14.56
CA CYS A 3 -6.99 14.49 14.55
C CYS A 3 -5.79 14.14 15.45
N MET A 4 -4.78 15.01 15.53
CA MET A 4 -3.61 14.79 16.40
C MET A 4 -3.95 14.83 17.90
N LYS A 5 -5.09 15.46 18.26
CA LYS A 5 -5.53 15.61 19.65
C LYS A 5 -6.56 14.57 20.07
N THR A 6 -7.20 13.89 19.11
CA THR A 6 -8.39 13.07 19.37
C THR A 6 -8.31 11.64 18.87
N LEU A 7 -7.38 11.31 17.96
CA LEU A 7 -7.22 9.94 17.49
C LEU A 7 -6.63 9.04 18.58
N PRO A 8 -7.14 7.80 18.71
CA PRO A 8 -6.44 6.73 19.43
C PRO A 8 -5.00 6.57 18.92
N LEU A 9 -4.11 6.12 19.80
CA LEU A 9 -2.66 6.08 19.53
C LEU A 9 -2.31 5.28 18.28
N ASP A 10 -2.90 4.11 18.10
CA ASP A 10 -2.71 3.24 16.93
C ASP A 10 -3.06 3.96 15.61
N GLN A 11 -4.19 4.66 15.57
CA GLN A 11 -4.62 5.44 14.40
C GLN A 11 -3.75 6.68 14.20
N LEU A 12 -3.35 7.33 15.30
CA LEU A 12 -2.47 8.49 15.27
C LEU A 12 -1.09 8.13 14.71
N MET A 13 -0.54 6.97 15.09
CA MET A 13 0.75 6.51 14.57
C MET A 13 0.70 6.33 13.05
N LYS A 14 -0.36 5.73 12.50
CA LYS A 14 -0.56 5.61 11.04
C LYS A 14 -0.81 6.95 10.34
N TYR A 15 -1.34 7.94 11.06
CA TYR A 15 -1.49 9.30 10.54
C TYR A 15 -0.15 10.05 10.46
N VAL A 16 0.76 9.81 11.41
CA VAL A 16 2.08 10.47 11.47
C VAL A 16 3.10 9.75 10.58
N TYR A 17 3.14 8.42 10.62
CA TYR A 17 4.05 7.56 9.87
C TYR A 17 3.24 6.38 9.32
N PRO A 18 2.66 6.51 8.11
CA PRO A 18 1.93 5.44 7.44
C PRO A 18 2.73 4.15 7.32
N GLU A 19 2.03 3.03 7.16
CA GLU A 19 2.68 1.74 6.94
C GLU A 19 2.75 1.44 5.44
N LEU A 20 3.96 1.34 4.88
CA LEU A 20 4.19 1.04 3.47
C LEU A 20 4.54 -0.44 3.27
N TYR A 21 3.90 -1.06 2.29
CA TYR A 21 4.06 -2.47 1.94
C TYR A 21 4.27 -2.63 0.43
N LYS A 22 5.16 -3.54 0.04
CA LYS A 22 5.27 -4.03 -1.33
C LYS A 22 4.46 -5.33 -1.46
N ILE A 23 3.48 -5.38 -2.36
CA ILE A 23 2.50 -6.48 -2.37
C ILE A 23 2.91 -7.69 -3.22
N ASP A 24 4.08 -7.67 -3.87
CA ASP A 24 4.56 -8.76 -4.74
C ASP A 24 4.53 -10.15 -4.07
N ALA A 25 4.80 -10.20 -2.75
CA ALA A 25 4.75 -11.46 -2.02
C ALA A 25 3.31 -12.01 -1.86
N LEU A 26 2.28 -11.15 -1.85
CA LEU A 26 0.88 -11.57 -1.91
C LEU A 26 0.54 -12.18 -3.27
N ILE A 27 0.99 -11.54 -4.34
CA ILE A 27 0.77 -12.01 -5.72
C ILE A 27 1.46 -13.37 -5.91
N TYR A 28 2.70 -13.50 -5.43
CA TYR A 28 3.41 -14.77 -5.45
C TYR A 28 2.69 -15.84 -4.63
N HIS A 29 2.17 -15.51 -3.45
CA HIS A 29 1.39 -16.44 -2.63
C HIS A 29 0.14 -16.95 -3.37
N ALA A 30 -0.67 -16.04 -3.93
CA ALA A 30 -1.87 -16.38 -4.68
C ALA A 30 -1.58 -17.32 -5.89
N ARG A 31 -0.45 -17.12 -6.56
CA ARG A 31 -0.08 -17.99 -7.71
C ARG A 31 0.31 -19.40 -7.29
N ASN A 32 0.74 -19.60 -6.05
CA ASN A 32 1.24 -20.88 -5.55
C ASN A 32 0.27 -21.60 -4.61
N SER A 33 -0.75 -20.92 -4.05
CA SER A 33 -1.74 -21.56 -3.16
C SER A 33 -2.61 -22.60 -3.89
N ASN A 34 -2.77 -22.48 -5.21
CA ASN A 34 -3.57 -23.37 -6.07
C ASN A 34 -2.97 -24.78 -6.29
N ILE A 35 -1.87 -25.15 -5.64
CA ILE A 35 -1.28 -26.50 -5.77
C ILE A 35 -1.98 -27.52 -4.84
N SER A 36 -2.89 -27.09 -3.96
CA SER A 36 -3.43 -27.97 -2.91
C SER A 36 -4.86 -27.70 -2.41
N SER A 37 -5.85 -27.47 -3.27
CA SER A 37 -7.24 -27.65 -2.86
C SER A 37 -8.17 -27.91 -4.05
N ASN A 38 -8.79 -29.08 -4.04
CA ASN A 38 -10.02 -29.32 -4.78
C ASN A 38 -11.13 -28.54 -4.06
N GLN A 39 -11.87 -27.75 -4.83
CA GLN A 39 -13.21 -27.22 -4.58
C GLN A 39 -13.89 -27.69 -3.28
N ASP A 40 -13.92 -26.81 -2.27
CA ASP A 40 -15.02 -26.67 -1.29
C ASP A 40 -14.99 -25.21 -0.81
N ASP A 41 -16.03 -24.45 -1.16
CA ASP A 41 -16.10 -22.97 -1.19
C ASP A 41 -16.06 -22.24 0.18
N ASP A 42 -15.77 -22.92 1.29
CA ASP A 42 -15.86 -22.35 2.65
C ASP A 42 -14.53 -22.39 3.45
N GLU A 43 -13.47 -23.09 3.00
CA GLU A 43 -12.21 -23.24 3.76
C GLU A 43 -11.10 -22.23 3.37
N ASP A 44 -11.24 -21.52 2.25
CA ASP A 44 -10.19 -20.61 1.76
C ASP A 44 -10.03 -19.34 2.61
N GLU A 45 -11.00 -18.99 3.46
CA GLU A 45 -10.89 -17.85 4.39
C GLU A 45 -9.85 -18.07 5.50
N ASP A 46 -9.51 -19.32 5.80
CA ASP A 46 -8.60 -19.68 6.89
C ASP A 46 -7.12 -19.81 6.46
N GLU A 47 -6.81 -19.70 5.15
CA GLU A 47 -5.42 -19.74 4.70
C GLU A 47 -4.65 -18.48 5.18
N PRO A 48 -3.58 -18.65 5.98
CA PRO A 48 -2.87 -17.51 6.53
C PRO A 48 -2.10 -16.76 5.44
N LEU A 49 -2.42 -15.47 5.28
CA LEU A 49 -1.67 -14.58 4.39
C LEU A 49 -0.20 -14.48 4.83
N PRO A 50 0.74 -14.38 3.87
CA PRO A 50 2.14 -14.22 4.22
C PRO A 50 2.36 -12.90 4.99
N GLU A 51 3.39 -12.90 5.83
CA GLU A 51 3.83 -11.67 6.49
C GLU A 51 4.52 -10.76 5.46
N LEU A 52 4.08 -9.51 5.40
CA LEU A 52 4.69 -8.49 4.57
C LEU A 52 5.55 -7.57 5.44
N PRO A 53 6.85 -7.41 5.12
CA PRO A 53 7.69 -6.48 5.86
C PRO A 53 7.20 -5.03 5.63
N ARG A 54 7.15 -4.25 6.71
CA ARG A 54 6.92 -2.81 6.63
C ARG A 54 8.17 -2.14 6.08
N LEU A 55 7.99 -1.36 5.01
CA LEU A 55 9.05 -0.59 4.38
C LEU A 55 9.16 0.78 5.04
N GLN A 56 10.35 1.35 5.00
CA GLN A 56 10.57 2.75 5.36
C GLN A 56 9.88 3.66 4.34
N LEU A 57 9.50 4.85 4.78
CA LEU A 57 8.75 5.82 4.00
C LEU A 57 9.69 6.63 3.10
N SER A 58 10.40 5.93 2.21
CA SER A 58 11.30 6.50 1.21
C SER A 58 11.03 5.92 -0.18
N ALA A 59 11.13 6.79 -1.18
CA ALA A 59 11.02 6.46 -2.60
C ALA A 59 12.10 5.47 -3.06
N GLU A 60 13.19 5.28 -2.31
CA GLU A 60 14.22 4.30 -2.64
C GLU A 60 13.69 2.86 -2.73
N HIS A 61 12.58 2.57 -2.04
CA HIS A 61 11.93 1.27 -2.04
C HIS A 61 10.98 1.07 -3.22
N LEU A 62 10.62 2.14 -3.94
CA LEU A 62 9.67 2.06 -5.04
C LEU A 62 10.34 1.51 -6.31
N ASP A 63 9.81 0.40 -6.82
CA ASP A 63 10.21 -0.19 -8.11
C ASP A 63 9.07 0.01 -9.11
N SER A 64 9.38 0.53 -10.29
CA SER A 64 8.41 0.74 -11.37
C SER A 64 7.66 -0.52 -11.79
N ARG A 65 8.17 -1.73 -11.52
CA ARG A 65 7.57 -3.02 -11.89
C ARG A 65 6.68 -3.63 -10.80
N SER A 66 6.52 -2.96 -9.68
CA SER A 66 5.80 -3.47 -8.51
C SER A 66 4.60 -2.61 -8.15
N ILE A 67 3.71 -3.17 -7.34
CA ILE A 67 2.60 -2.46 -6.71
C ILE A 67 2.90 -2.29 -5.23
N PHE A 68 2.58 -1.12 -4.69
CA PHE A 68 2.78 -0.78 -3.29
C PHE A 68 1.46 -0.39 -2.65
N LEU A 69 1.31 -0.69 -1.38
CA LEU A 69 0.14 -0.34 -0.58
C LEU A 69 0.61 0.45 0.65
N MET A 70 0.03 1.63 0.87
CA MET A 70 0.30 2.45 2.03
C MET A 70 -0.96 2.61 2.88
N ASP A 71 -0.92 2.15 4.13
CA ASP A 71 -1.99 2.33 5.11
C ASP A 71 -1.78 3.61 5.91
N CYS A 72 -2.61 4.62 5.65
CA CYS A 72 -2.60 5.92 6.34
C CYS A 72 -3.70 6.01 7.43
N GLY A 73 -4.21 4.88 7.91
CA GLY A 73 -5.33 4.82 8.86
C GLY A 73 -6.66 4.86 8.13
N THR A 74 -7.23 6.05 7.89
CA THR A 74 -8.55 6.23 7.26
C THR A 74 -8.54 6.13 5.73
N LEU A 75 -7.34 6.09 5.14
CA LEU A 75 -7.12 5.99 3.69
C LEU A 75 -6.03 4.94 3.45
N ILE A 76 -6.28 4.04 2.50
CA ILE A 76 -5.30 3.13 1.94
C ILE A 76 -5.01 3.59 0.51
N MET A 77 -3.75 3.89 0.22
CA MET A 77 -3.30 4.23 -1.13
C MET A 77 -2.61 3.04 -1.76
N ILE A 78 -3.05 2.64 -2.95
CA ILE A 78 -2.39 1.62 -3.78
C ILE A 78 -1.65 2.34 -4.90
N TYR A 79 -0.33 2.31 -4.87
CA TYR A 79 0.53 2.89 -5.88
C TYR A 79 0.93 1.84 -6.92
N VAL A 80 0.62 2.11 -8.18
CA VAL A 80 0.89 1.21 -9.31
C VAL A 80 2.06 1.76 -10.12
N GLY A 81 3.18 1.03 -10.09
CA GLY A 81 4.36 1.38 -10.87
C GLY A 81 4.10 1.36 -12.39
N LEU A 82 4.84 2.17 -13.14
CA LEU A 82 4.66 2.33 -14.58
C LEU A 82 4.83 1.02 -15.38
N ASN A 83 5.74 0.15 -14.95
CA ASN A 83 6.21 -1.05 -15.66
C ASN A 83 5.72 -2.34 -14.99
N VAL A 84 4.63 -2.31 -14.23
CA VAL A 84 4.03 -3.52 -13.66
C VAL A 84 3.66 -4.48 -14.79
N PRO A 85 4.01 -5.78 -14.69
CA PRO A 85 3.68 -6.76 -15.72
C PRO A 85 2.18 -6.81 -16.05
N PRO A 86 1.78 -6.86 -17.34
CA PRO A 86 0.37 -6.88 -17.73
C PRO A 86 -0.44 -8.02 -17.09
N ASP A 87 0.15 -9.20 -16.91
CA ASP A 87 -0.49 -10.34 -16.25
C ASP A 87 -0.81 -10.06 -14.78
N VAL A 88 0.04 -9.29 -14.09
CA VAL A 88 -0.21 -8.84 -12.71
C VAL A 88 -1.29 -7.76 -12.70
N LEU A 89 -1.28 -6.83 -13.65
CA LEU A 89 -2.31 -5.79 -13.75
C LEU A 89 -3.70 -6.37 -14.02
N GLU A 90 -3.79 -7.34 -14.92
CA GLU A 90 -5.05 -8.01 -15.26
C GLU A 90 -5.57 -8.81 -14.05
N ALA A 91 -4.69 -9.59 -13.40
CA ALA A 91 -5.07 -10.37 -12.24
C ALA A 91 -5.46 -9.48 -11.04
N VAL A 92 -4.70 -8.44 -10.71
CA VAL A 92 -4.94 -7.63 -9.50
C VAL A 92 -6.02 -6.57 -9.72
N LEU A 93 -6.05 -5.92 -10.89
CA LEU A 93 -6.85 -4.73 -11.17
C LEU A 93 -7.82 -4.87 -12.35
N GLY A 94 -7.73 -5.94 -13.15
CA GLY A 94 -8.63 -6.16 -14.28
C GLY A 94 -8.36 -5.23 -15.47
N ILE A 95 -7.14 -4.71 -15.58
CA ILE A 95 -6.71 -3.79 -16.66
C ILE A 95 -5.52 -4.37 -17.42
N SER A 96 -5.41 -4.06 -18.70
CA SER A 96 -4.28 -4.53 -19.53
C SER A 96 -3.07 -3.60 -19.48
N SER A 97 -3.26 -2.36 -19.06
CA SER A 97 -2.20 -1.35 -18.95
C SER A 97 -2.50 -0.30 -17.88
N THR A 98 -1.44 0.24 -17.25
CA THR A 98 -1.52 1.36 -16.30
C THR A 98 -2.14 2.63 -16.93
N ALA A 99 -2.15 2.73 -18.26
CA ALA A 99 -2.78 3.84 -18.98
C ALA A 99 -4.32 3.85 -18.87
N GLU A 100 -4.94 2.71 -18.53
CA GLU A 100 -6.40 2.61 -18.33
C GLU A 100 -6.85 3.19 -16.99
N LEU A 101 -5.93 3.36 -16.02
CA LEU A 101 -6.22 4.01 -14.76
C LEU A 101 -6.39 5.52 -14.97
N GLY A 102 -7.53 6.04 -14.53
CA GLY A 102 -7.74 7.48 -14.38
C GLY A 102 -6.86 8.09 -13.28
N ASP A 103 -6.90 9.41 -13.14
CA ASP A 103 -6.09 10.09 -12.13
C ASP A 103 -6.65 9.97 -10.69
N TYR A 104 -7.96 9.79 -10.55
CA TYR A 104 -8.64 9.70 -9.27
C TYR A 104 -9.54 8.47 -9.25
N VAL A 105 -8.95 7.32 -8.94
CA VAL A 105 -9.67 6.03 -8.85
C VAL A 105 -9.84 5.67 -7.38
N TYR A 106 -11.07 5.39 -6.98
CA TYR A 106 -11.43 5.02 -5.62
C TYR A 106 -12.19 3.71 -5.61
N GLY A 107 -11.98 2.92 -4.55
CA GLY A 107 -12.48 1.55 -4.44
C GLY A 107 -11.63 0.55 -5.21
N LEU A 108 -11.76 -0.72 -4.84
CA LEU A 108 -11.14 -1.82 -5.57
C LEU A 108 -12.02 -2.23 -6.76
N PRO A 109 -11.42 -2.56 -7.91
CA PRO A 109 -12.16 -3.14 -9.02
C PRO A 109 -12.70 -4.52 -8.64
N ASN A 110 -13.85 -4.89 -9.20
CA ASN A 110 -14.40 -6.23 -9.03
C ASN A 110 -13.77 -7.18 -10.06
N VAL A 111 -12.65 -7.78 -9.67
CA VAL A 111 -11.91 -8.77 -10.47
C VAL A 111 -12.09 -10.14 -9.83
N VAL A 112 -12.35 -11.16 -10.64
CA VAL A 112 -12.45 -12.54 -10.19
C VAL A 112 -11.09 -13.21 -10.44
N SER A 113 -10.21 -13.17 -9.43
CA SER A 113 -8.88 -13.78 -9.47
C SER A 113 -8.35 -14.00 -8.05
N ASN A 114 -7.47 -14.98 -7.88
CA ASN A 114 -6.88 -15.25 -6.57
C ASN A 114 -5.99 -14.09 -6.09
N GLU A 115 -5.26 -13.43 -6.99
CA GLU A 115 -4.44 -12.27 -6.66
C GLU A 115 -5.29 -11.10 -6.11
N ASN A 116 -6.46 -10.85 -6.70
CA ASN A 116 -7.37 -9.81 -6.23
C ASN A 116 -8.01 -10.18 -4.89
N ASP A 117 -8.37 -11.46 -4.69
CA ASP A 117 -8.94 -11.95 -3.43
C ASP A 117 -7.94 -11.88 -2.28
N VAL A 118 -6.68 -12.28 -2.50
CA VAL A 118 -5.60 -12.13 -1.52
C VAL A 118 -5.34 -10.66 -1.18
N LEU A 119 -5.37 -9.75 -2.16
CA LEU A 119 -5.27 -8.31 -1.91
C LEU A 119 -6.44 -7.78 -1.05
N LYS A 120 -7.67 -8.19 -1.35
CA LYS A 120 -8.87 -7.85 -0.56
C LYS A 120 -8.75 -8.37 0.88
N ARG A 121 -8.33 -9.62 1.08
CA ARG A 121 -8.09 -10.20 2.42
C ARG A 121 -7.01 -9.44 3.18
N PHE A 122 -5.92 -9.03 2.50
CA PHE A 122 -4.88 -8.23 3.14
C PHE A 122 -5.41 -6.86 3.58
N ILE A 123 -6.21 -6.19 2.75
CA ILE A 123 -6.86 -4.92 3.11
C ILE A 123 -7.86 -5.11 4.26
N LEU A 124 -8.61 -6.21 4.27
CA LEU A 124 -9.50 -6.57 5.37
C LEU A 124 -8.72 -6.75 6.68
N ARG A 125 -7.57 -7.46 6.65
CA ARG A 125 -6.66 -7.61 7.80
C ARG A 125 -6.18 -6.26 8.32
N LEU A 126 -5.78 -5.35 7.43
CA LEU A 126 -5.37 -3.99 7.83
C LEU A 126 -6.50 -3.19 8.47
N ASN A 127 -7.75 -3.43 8.07
CA ASN A 127 -8.93 -2.77 8.62
C ASN A 127 -9.46 -3.41 9.91
N TYR A 128 -8.96 -4.59 10.33
CA TYR A 128 -9.52 -5.36 11.45
C TYR A 128 -9.62 -4.56 12.76
N ASP A 129 -8.56 -3.81 13.11
CA ASP A 129 -8.52 -3.00 14.33
C ASP A 129 -9.01 -1.55 14.13
N LYS A 130 -9.47 -1.21 12.91
CA LYS A 130 -9.91 0.16 12.62
C LYS A 130 -11.39 0.35 12.97
N PRO A 131 -11.79 1.54 13.45
CA PRO A 131 -13.19 1.82 13.75
C PRO A 131 -14.08 1.81 12.50
N TYR A 132 -13.50 2.08 11.33
CA TYR A 132 -14.19 2.08 10.04
C TYR A 132 -13.24 1.55 8.96
N SER A 133 -13.81 0.95 7.90
CA SER A 133 -13.04 0.56 6.72
C SER A 133 -12.44 1.80 6.05
N ALA A 134 -11.13 1.76 5.81
CA ALA A 134 -10.44 2.84 5.13
C ALA A 134 -10.92 2.98 3.67
N LEU A 135 -11.03 4.22 3.19
CA LEU A 135 -11.22 4.47 1.75
C LEU A 135 -9.99 3.94 1.01
N VAL A 136 -10.19 3.26 -0.13
CA VAL A 136 -9.09 2.80 -0.98
C VAL A 136 -8.97 3.75 -2.18
N GLN A 137 -7.77 4.23 -2.45
CA GLN A 137 -7.43 5.05 -3.62
C GLN A 137 -6.35 4.35 -4.43
N ILE A 138 -6.52 4.24 -5.74
CA ILE A 138 -5.52 3.67 -6.65
C ILE A 138 -4.85 4.83 -7.40
N ILE A 139 -3.52 4.89 -7.34
CA ILE A 139 -2.70 5.97 -7.90
C ILE A 139 -1.69 5.34 -8.87
N ARG A 140 -1.79 5.65 -10.15
CA ARG A 140 -0.77 5.29 -11.14
C ARG A 140 0.43 6.24 -11.07
N ASP A 141 1.62 5.75 -11.38
CA ASP A 141 2.87 6.54 -11.41
C ASP A 141 2.76 7.82 -12.26
N THR A 142 2.08 7.78 -13.39
CA THR A 142 1.94 8.95 -14.29
C THR A 142 0.76 9.87 -13.94
N SER A 143 0.10 9.63 -12.81
CA SER A 143 -1.08 10.41 -12.40
C SER A 143 -0.72 11.79 -11.86
N THR A 144 -1.60 12.75 -12.09
CA THR A 144 -1.58 14.03 -11.35
C THR A 144 -1.72 13.84 -9.82
N ALA A 145 -2.32 12.73 -9.37
CA ALA A 145 -2.44 12.38 -7.95
C ALA A 145 -1.15 11.79 -7.35
N LYS A 146 -0.10 11.50 -8.14
CA LYS A 146 1.17 10.94 -7.64
C LYS A 146 1.73 11.70 -6.44
N GLY A 147 1.64 13.03 -6.48
CA GLY A 147 2.11 13.91 -5.40
C GLY A 147 1.54 13.52 -4.03
N GLN A 148 0.27 13.09 -3.97
CA GLN A 148 -0.38 12.68 -2.73
C GLN A 148 0.29 11.46 -2.07
N PHE A 149 0.84 10.55 -2.88
CA PHE A 149 1.58 9.38 -2.38
C PHE A 149 3.01 9.77 -1.97
N ILE A 150 3.69 10.56 -2.81
CA ILE A 150 5.08 10.98 -2.56
C ILE A 150 5.19 11.88 -1.32
N GLU A 151 4.21 12.75 -1.07
CA GLU A 151 4.15 13.58 0.13
C GLU A 151 4.08 12.77 1.44
N ARG A 152 3.73 11.49 1.38
CA ARG A 152 3.70 10.58 2.53
C ARG A 152 5.01 9.83 2.75
N LEU A 153 5.98 9.97 1.85
CA LEU A 153 7.32 9.40 1.99
C LEU A 153 8.18 10.32 2.89
N THR A 154 7.87 10.31 4.18
CA THR A 154 8.44 11.27 5.15
C THR A 154 9.93 11.13 5.41
N ASP A 155 10.55 10.01 5.00
CA ASP A 155 11.98 9.81 5.19
C ASP A 155 12.80 10.51 4.09
N ASP A 156 12.17 10.90 2.98
CA ASP A 156 12.78 11.63 1.89
C ASP A 156 12.87 13.14 2.18
N ARG A 157 13.78 13.80 1.45
CA ARG A 157 13.89 15.25 1.48
C ARG A 157 12.70 15.87 0.75
N SER A 158 12.11 16.92 1.34
CA SER A 158 11.08 17.74 0.68
C SER A 158 11.58 19.17 0.46
N GLU A 159 10.76 20.01 -0.18
CA GLU A 159 11.07 21.43 -0.36
C GLU A 159 11.25 22.18 0.97
N SER A 160 10.59 21.71 2.03
CA SER A 160 10.54 22.39 3.33
C SER A 160 11.08 21.56 4.50
N SER A 161 11.56 20.34 4.25
CA SER A 161 12.08 19.44 5.28
C SER A 161 13.35 18.72 4.84
N LEU A 162 14.21 18.42 5.81
CA LEU A 162 15.35 17.52 5.67
C LEU A 162 14.85 16.09 5.41
N SER A 163 15.66 15.27 4.73
CA SER A 163 15.46 13.82 4.78
C SER A 163 15.70 13.30 6.20
N TYR A 164 15.22 12.10 6.50
CA TYR A 164 15.44 11.47 7.81
C TYR A 164 16.95 11.37 8.15
N TYR A 165 17.77 10.98 7.17
CA TYR A 165 19.22 10.94 7.35
C TYR A 165 19.82 12.33 7.65
N GLU A 166 19.45 13.35 6.88
CA GLU A 166 19.91 14.73 7.10
C GLU A 166 19.47 15.26 8.48
N PHE A 167 18.24 14.92 8.91
CA PHE A 167 17.70 15.26 10.21
C PHE A 167 18.51 14.64 11.36
N LEU A 168 18.88 13.35 11.27
CA LEU A 168 19.75 12.72 12.27
C LEU A 168 21.12 13.38 12.35
N GLN A 169 21.71 13.75 11.20
CA GLN A 169 22.98 14.49 11.17
C GLN A 169 22.84 15.88 11.82
N HIS A 170 21.71 16.55 11.58
CA HIS A 170 21.40 17.85 12.17
C HIS A 170 21.31 17.77 13.70
N ILE A 171 20.56 16.80 14.25
CA ILE A 171 20.49 16.56 15.70
C ILE A 171 21.90 16.31 16.26
N ARG A 172 22.67 15.41 15.63
CA ARG A 172 24.03 15.08 16.08
C ARG A 172 24.94 16.32 16.18
N ALA A 173 24.77 17.29 15.28
CA ALA A 173 25.55 18.53 15.32
C ALA A 173 25.15 19.49 16.46
N GLN A 174 23.90 19.40 16.94
CA GLN A 174 23.36 20.26 18.00
C GLN A 174 23.61 19.72 19.42
N VAL A 175 23.67 18.39 19.60
CA VAL A 175 23.87 17.75 20.91
C VAL A 175 25.37 17.68 21.28
N LYS A 176 26.09 18.79 21.13
CA LYS A 176 27.48 18.90 21.61
C LYS A 176 27.55 19.24 23.08
#